data_AF-A0A950X1G6-F1
#
_entry.id   AF-A0A950X1G6-F1
#
_cell.length_a   1.000
_cell.length_b   1.000
_cell.length_c   1.000
_cell.angle_alpha   90.00
_cell.angle_beta   90.00
_cell.angle_gamma   90.00
#
_symmetry.space_group_name_H-M   'P 1'
#
loop_
_entity.id
_entity.type
_entity.pdbx_description
1 polymer ?
#
loop_
_entity_poly.entity_id
_entity_poly.type
_entity_poly.pdbx_seq_one_letter_code
_entity_poly.pdbx_strand_id
1 'polypeptide(L)'
;VAKKLSDNGYIPMYQGAADGWQNENVFLMIANQLSPGLTDQAQAGKVPWNSPALVSAMQCWMNLFKDHVFQEGALGARAYPTGAQLFAQGRVGMMALGSWWMQESKFPPPLSRYIQNMSGFDFFYLPALTQGGKSSPPVGGVDIGYGLTKNGARNPEAWKFLASLVRGDALQQALNDLNDLPSFSGFEPAGEITPNIKQMYDRFIADLPRAENQRFAIPAIADALDNALAGVASGTVSPEEALKRIQDVTDKALK
;
A
#
# COMPACT_ATOMS: atom_id res chain seq x y z
N VAL A 1 20.50 -6.36 -4.34
CA VAL A 1 20.12 -6.46 -2.90
C VAL A 1 19.46 -7.79 -2.58
N ALA A 2 18.40 -8.18 -3.30
CA ALA A 2 17.64 -9.38 -2.97
C ALA A 2 18.47 -10.67 -2.84
N LYS A 3 19.28 -10.99 -3.86
CA LYS A 3 20.19 -12.14 -3.81
C LYS A 3 21.09 -12.16 -2.56
N LYS A 4 21.65 -11.00 -2.18
CA LYS A 4 22.52 -10.89 -0.99
C LYS A 4 21.75 -11.22 0.29
N LEU A 5 20.48 -10.81 0.40
CA LEU A 5 19.64 -11.14 1.54
C LEU A 5 19.34 -12.64 1.59
N SER A 6 18.93 -13.22 0.45
CA SER A 6 18.68 -14.67 0.33
C SER A 6 19.91 -15.51 0.66
N ASP A 7 21.09 -15.13 0.14
CA ASP A 7 22.36 -15.82 0.39
C ASP A 7 22.74 -15.81 1.90
N ASN A 8 22.17 -14.88 2.68
CA ASN A 8 22.37 -14.77 4.14
C ASN A 8 21.18 -15.30 4.95
N GLY A 9 20.22 -15.99 4.33
CA GLY A 9 19.10 -16.64 5.04
C GLY A 9 17.95 -15.70 5.44
N TYR A 10 17.88 -14.52 4.83
CA TYR A 10 16.77 -13.57 5.00
C TYR A 10 15.79 -13.65 3.83
N ILE A 11 14.52 -13.36 4.10
CA ILE A 11 13.53 -13.13 3.06
C ILE A 11 13.79 -11.73 2.47
N PRO A 12 14.03 -11.57 1.15
CA PRO A 12 14.40 -10.27 0.61
C PRO A 12 13.30 -9.22 0.72
N MET A 13 12.21 -9.45 0.00
CA MET A 13 10.99 -8.66 0.06
C MET A 13 9.83 -9.61 0.31
N TYR A 14 9.24 -9.57 1.50
CA TYR A 14 8.13 -10.45 1.82
C TYR A 14 6.86 -9.95 1.10
N GLN A 15 6.26 -10.82 0.29
CA GLN A 15 5.00 -10.56 -0.38
C GLN A 15 3.95 -11.60 0.06
N GLY A 16 2.91 -11.14 0.74
CA GLY A 16 1.72 -11.92 1.04
C GLY A 16 0.73 -11.90 -0.11
N ALA A 17 1.07 -12.55 -1.23
CA ALA A 17 0.31 -12.39 -2.46
C ALA A 17 -1.09 -13.06 -2.46
N ALA A 18 -1.44 -13.78 -1.39
CA ALA A 18 -2.82 -14.22 -1.16
C ALA A 18 -3.73 -13.05 -0.73
N ASP A 19 -3.17 -11.93 -0.27
CA ASP A 19 -3.91 -10.73 0.10
C ASP A 19 -3.86 -9.71 -1.07
N GLY A 20 -4.98 -9.50 -1.76
CA GLY A 20 -5.09 -8.67 -2.98
C GLY A 20 -4.51 -7.27 -2.81
N TRP A 21 -4.85 -6.59 -1.71
CA TRP A 21 -4.42 -5.22 -1.41
C TRP A 21 -2.89 -5.01 -1.49
N GLN A 22 -2.08 -6.01 -1.10
CA GLN A 22 -0.63 -5.86 -1.14
C GLN A 22 -0.10 -5.99 -2.58
N ASN A 23 -0.76 -6.81 -3.40
CA ASN A 23 -0.47 -6.92 -4.82
C ASN A 23 -0.82 -5.63 -5.55
N GLU A 24 -2.03 -5.08 -5.30
CA GLU A 24 -2.47 -3.81 -5.88
C GLU A 24 -1.47 -2.69 -5.58
N ASN A 25 -1.08 -2.53 -4.32
CA ASN A 25 -0.16 -1.45 -3.92
C ASN A 25 1.20 -1.56 -4.59
N VAL A 26 1.79 -2.76 -4.67
CA VAL A 26 3.06 -2.93 -5.39
C VAL A 26 2.87 -2.65 -6.88
N PHE A 27 1.78 -3.11 -7.50
CA PHE A 27 1.50 -2.82 -8.90
C PHE A 27 1.33 -1.32 -9.16
N LEU A 28 0.62 -0.60 -8.28
CA LEU A 28 0.49 0.86 -8.36
C LEU A 28 1.84 1.56 -8.25
N MET A 29 2.72 1.11 -7.33
CA MET A 29 4.08 1.64 -7.23
C MET A 29 4.88 1.44 -8.53
N ILE A 30 4.75 0.28 -9.17
CA ILE A 30 5.40 -0.03 -10.45
C ILE A 30 4.82 0.86 -11.57
N ALA A 31 3.50 0.92 -11.71
CA ALA A 31 2.83 1.65 -12.78
C ALA A 31 3.10 3.16 -12.70
N ASN A 32 3.08 3.72 -11.49
CA ASN A 32 3.31 5.15 -11.27
C ASN A 32 4.76 5.60 -11.52
N GLN A 33 5.73 4.67 -11.55
CA GLN A 33 7.09 4.99 -12.03
C GLN A 33 7.14 5.29 -13.53
N LEU A 34 6.27 4.63 -14.31
CA LEU A 34 6.24 4.78 -15.77
C LEU A 34 5.49 6.04 -16.17
N SER A 35 4.36 6.29 -15.51
CA SER A 35 3.63 7.56 -15.60
C SER A 35 2.80 7.73 -14.32
N PRO A 36 3.02 8.79 -13.53
CA PRO A 36 2.17 9.07 -12.37
C PRO A 36 0.68 9.18 -12.78
N GLY A 37 -0.22 8.62 -11.97
CA GLY A 37 -1.66 8.57 -12.23
C GLY A 37 -2.07 7.64 -13.38
N LEU A 38 -1.21 6.73 -13.84
CA LEU A 38 -1.50 5.89 -15.02
C LEU A 38 -2.70 4.95 -14.80
N THR A 39 -2.79 4.31 -13.64
CA THR A 39 -3.90 3.42 -13.30
C THR A 39 -5.20 4.18 -13.09
N ASP A 40 -5.13 5.41 -12.55
CA ASP A 40 -6.28 6.33 -12.46
C ASP A 40 -6.82 6.71 -13.83
N GLN A 41 -5.94 7.03 -14.77
CA GLN A 41 -6.33 7.29 -16.16
C GLN A 41 -6.94 6.04 -16.81
N ALA A 42 -6.42 4.85 -16.47
CA ALA A 42 -6.93 3.59 -17.02
C ALA A 42 -8.32 3.22 -16.48
N GLN A 43 -8.53 3.27 -15.17
CA GLN A 43 -9.85 3.01 -14.58
C GLN A 43 -10.90 4.05 -15.00
N ALA A 44 -10.48 5.26 -15.38
CA ALA A 44 -11.36 6.30 -15.93
C ALA A 44 -11.58 6.18 -17.45
N GLY A 45 -11.04 5.15 -18.11
CA GLY A 45 -11.19 4.92 -19.56
C GLY A 45 -10.42 5.90 -20.45
N LYS A 46 -9.48 6.67 -19.90
CA LYS A 46 -8.67 7.66 -20.64
C LYS A 46 -7.42 7.05 -21.28
N VAL A 47 -6.89 6.00 -20.66
CA VAL A 47 -5.77 5.20 -21.17
C VAL A 47 -6.22 3.74 -21.20
N PRO A 48 -5.95 2.96 -22.26
CA PRO A 48 -6.33 1.57 -22.25
C PRO A 48 -5.41 0.76 -21.32
N TRP A 49 -5.98 -0.24 -20.63
CA TRP A 49 -5.25 -1.15 -19.76
C TRP A 49 -4.15 -1.91 -20.50
N ASN A 50 -4.35 -2.22 -21.78
CA ASN A 50 -3.32 -2.85 -22.62
C ASN A 50 -2.31 -1.87 -23.24
N SER A 51 -2.21 -0.63 -22.72
CA SER A 51 -1.18 0.31 -23.15
C SER A 51 0.23 -0.25 -22.91
N PRO A 52 1.24 0.12 -23.73
CA PRO A 52 2.61 -0.39 -23.57
C PRO A 52 3.21 -0.19 -22.17
N ALA A 53 2.85 0.92 -21.50
CA ALA A 53 3.29 1.21 -20.15
C ALA A 53 2.69 0.22 -19.12
N LEU A 54 1.39 -0.05 -19.17
CA LEU A 54 0.75 -0.99 -18.24
C LEU A 54 1.16 -2.45 -18.52
N VAL A 55 1.38 -2.81 -19.79
CA VAL A 55 1.99 -4.11 -20.14
C VAL A 55 3.38 -4.24 -19.52
N SER A 56 4.21 -3.20 -19.59
CA SER A 56 5.54 -3.17 -18.97
C SER A 56 5.47 -3.26 -17.44
N ALA A 57 4.50 -2.59 -16.81
CA ALA A 57 4.27 -2.70 -15.37
C ALA A 57 3.87 -4.12 -14.96
N MET A 58 2.94 -4.74 -15.70
CA MET A 58 2.49 -6.11 -15.43
C MET A 58 3.59 -7.16 -15.66
N GLN A 59 4.46 -6.92 -16.66
CA GLN A 59 5.66 -7.73 -16.87
C GLN A 59 6.66 -7.57 -15.71
N CYS A 60 6.84 -6.36 -15.17
CA CYS A 60 7.69 -6.13 -14.01
C CYS A 60 7.13 -6.83 -12.76
N TRP A 61 5.82 -6.73 -12.52
CA TRP A 61 5.13 -7.47 -11.46
C TRP A 61 5.43 -8.98 -11.55
N MET A 62 5.30 -9.57 -12.74
CA MET A 62 5.65 -10.99 -12.97
C MET A 62 7.12 -11.28 -12.64
N ASN A 63 8.04 -10.40 -13.05
CA ASN A 63 9.47 -10.60 -12.85
C ASN A 63 9.87 -10.59 -11.37
N LEU A 64 9.17 -9.86 -10.49
CA LEU A 64 9.46 -9.90 -9.04
C LEU A 64 9.30 -11.30 -8.43
N PHE A 65 8.41 -12.13 -8.99
CA PHE A 65 8.29 -13.54 -8.63
C PHE A 65 9.37 -14.40 -9.32
N LYS A 66 9.56 -14.24 -10.64
CA LYS A 66 10.52 -15.04 -11.42
C LYS A 66 11.96 -14.85 -10.97
N ASP A 67 12.31 -13.64 -10.56
CA ASP A 67 13.67 -13.27 -10.16
C ASP A 67 13.92 -13.49 -8.66
N HIS A 68 12.97 -14.13 -7.95
CA HIS A 68 13.04 -14.41 -6.51
C HIS A 68 13.30 -13.16 -5.66
N VAL A 69 12.77 -12.01 -6.08
CA VAL A 69 12.71 -10.81 -5.24
C VAL A 69 11.69 -11.04 -4.13
N PHE A 70 10.53 -11.56 -4.51
CA PHE A 70 9.58 -12.16 -3.58
C PHE A 70 10.00 -13.58 -3.22
N GLN A 71 9.66 -13.99 -2.00
CA GLN A 71 9.95 -15.33 -1.51
C GLN A 71 9.18 -16.40 -2.28
N GLU A 72 9.76 -17.59 -2.36
CA GLU A 72 9.05 -18.78 -2.82
C GLU A 72 7.81 -19.03 -1.94
N GLY A 73 6.69 -19.42 -2.57
CA GLY A 73 5.42 -19.59 -1.88
C GLY A 73 4.64 -18.29 -1.61
N ALA A 74 5.10 -17.13 -2.11
CA ALA A 74 4.42 -15.84 -1.94
C ALA A 74 2.92 -15.89 -2.31
N LEU A 75 2.54 -16.64 -3.36
CA LEU A 75 1.14 -16.80 -3.80
C LEU A 75 0.20 -17.41 -2.74
N GLY A 76 0.72 -18.24 -1.83
CA GLY A 76 -0.04 -18.81 -0.72
C GLY A 76 0.16 -18.08 0.61
N ALA A 77 1.05 -17.09 0.64
CA ALA A 77 1.43 -16.36 1.84
C ALA A 77 0.50 -15.17 2.06
N ARG A 78 0.28 -14.82 3.33
CA ARG A 78 -0.43 -13.60 3.75
C ARG A 78 0.54 -12.60 4.36
N ALA A 79 0.25 -11.31 4.19
CA ALA A 79 0.98 -10.22 4.81
C ALA A 79 0.82 -10.29 6.33
N TYR A 80 -0.40 -10.58 6.80
CA TYR A 80 -0.72 -10.71 8.22
C TYR A 80 -1.32 -12.09 8.57
N PRO A 81 -1.10 -12.58 9.80
CA PRO A 81 -0.14 -12.05 10.78
C PRO A 81 1.32 -12.45 10.45
N THR A 82 1.53 -13.51 9.67
CA THR A 82 2.83 -14.18 9.53
C THR A 82 3.93 -13.28 8.95
N GLY A 83 3.67 -12.59 7.83
CA GLY A 83 4.67 -11.73 7.19
C GLY A 83 5.11 -10.59 8.10
N ALA A 84 4.14 -9.90 8.69
CA ALA A 84 4.35 -8.84 9.67
C ALA A 84 5.17 -9.31 10.88
N GLN A 85 4.87 -10.51 11.42
CA GLN A 85 5.65 -11.08 12.53
C GLN A 85 7.10 -11.39 12.14
N LEU A 86 7.31 -11.98 10.96
CA LEU A 86 8.66 -12.25 10.45
C LEU A 86 9.45 -10.96 10.22
N PHE A 87 8.79 -9.92 9.71
CA PHE A 87 9.39 -8.60 9.53
C PHE A 87 9.75 -7.95 10.87
N ALA A 88 8.82 -7.94 11.82
CA ALA A 88 9.06 -7.49 13.20
C ALA A 88 10.25 -8.20 13.86
N GLN A 89 10.45 -9.49 13.59
CA GLN A 89 11.56 -10.29 14.12
C GLN A 89 12.90 -10.08 13.39
N GLY A 90 12.94 -9.24 12.35
CA GLY A 90 14.15 -8.98 11.55
C GLY A 90 14.53 -10.14 10.63
N ARG A 91 13.57 -10.99 10.23
CA ARG A 91 13.79 -12.10 9.28
C ARG A 91 13.54 -11.72 7.83
N VAL A 92 12.89 -10.59 7.60
CA VAL A 92 12.54 -10.03 6.29
C VAL A 92 13.32 -8.73 6.11
N GLY A 93 13.94 -8.53 4.95
CA GLY A 93 14.67 -7.30 4.65
C GLY A 93 13.74 -6.12 4.30
N MET A 94 12.71 -6.38 3.51
CA MET A 94 11.77 -5.37 3.01
C MET A 94 10.34 -5.93 2.98
N MET A 95 9.34 -5.08 3.18
CA MET A 95 7.93 -5.45 3.01
C MET A 95 7.16 -4.23 2.52
N ALA A 96 6.29 -4.40 1.53
CA ALA A 96 5.42 -3.33 1.08
C ALA A 96 4.30 -3.12 2.12
N LEU A 97 4.47 -2.13 2.97
CA LEU A 97 3.54 -1.68 4.00
C LEU A 97 3.36 -0.15 3.88
N GLY A 98 2.32 0.40 4.50
CA GLY A 98 2.13 1.84 4.59
C GLY A 98 2.53 2.42 5.94
N SER A 99 2.18 3.69 6.13
CA SER A 99 2.50 4.46 7.33
C SER A 99 1.98 3.82 8.62
N TRP A 100 0.91 3.02 8.52
CA TRP A 100 0.31 2.30 9.64
C TRP A 100 1.28 1.38 10.37
N TRP A 101 2.37 0.94 9.74
CA TRP A 101 3.37 0.10 10.40
C TRP A 101 3.96 0.72 11.68
N MET A 102 3.99 2.06 11.79
CA MET A 102 4.46 2.74 12.99
C MET A 102 3.66 2.36 14.25
N GLN A 103 2.39 1.95 14.10
CA GLN A 103 1.54 1.50 15.21
C GLN A 103 2.16 0.34 15.99
N GLU A 104 2.96 -0.51 15.35
CA GLU A 104 3.52 -1.70 15.99
C GLU A 104 4.42 -1.33 17.17
N SER A 105 4.96 -0.10 17.18
CA SER A 105 5.75 0.43 18.30
C SER A 105 4.92 0.71 19.56
N LYS A 106 3.58 0.72 19.47
CA LYS A 106 2.65 1.05 20.55
C LYS A 106 2.10 -0.16 21.30
N PHE A 107 2.27 -1.38 20.79
CA PHE A 107 1.75 -2.59 21.46
C PHE A 107 2.71 -3.09 22.56
N PRO A 108 2.26 -3.18 23.84
CA PRO A 108 3.03 -3.81 24.90
C PRO A 108 2.63 -5.29 25.11
N PRO A 109 3.60 -6.21 25.31
CA PRO A 109 5.04 -6.02 25.17
C PRO A 109 5.44 -5.88 23.68
N PRO A 110 6.53 -5.17 23.35
CA PRO A 110 6.96 -5.03 21.97
C PRO A 110 7.32 -6.39 21.37
N LEU A 111 6.90 -6.62 20.11
CA LEU A 111 7.18 -7.88 19.38
C LEU A 111 8.68 -8.17 19.25
N SER A 112 9.50 -7.12 19.17
CA SER A 112 10.96 -7.22 19.18
C SER A 112 11.60 -5.88 19.57
N ARG A 113 12.91 -5.91 19.83
CA ARG A 113 13.71 -4.69 20.03
C ARG A 113 13.73 -3.77 18.79
N TYR A 114 13.54 -4.31 17.59
CA TYR A 114 13.55 -3.55 16.34
C TYR A 114 12.29 -2.69 16.20
N ILE A 115 11.15 -3.22 16.65
CA ILE A 115 9.86 -2.54 16.63
C ILE A 115 9.79 -1.45 17.70
N GLN A 116 10.47 -1.66 18.83
CA GLN A 116 10.52 -0.67 19.89
C GLN A 116 11.04 0.66 19.32
N ASN A 117 10.20 1.68 19.40
CA ASN A 117 10.46 3.02 18.87
C ASN A 117 10.82 3.06 17.36
N MET A 118 10.40 2.03 16.61
CA MET A 118 10.77 1.82 15.20
C MET A 118 12.29 1.78 14.95
N SER A 119 13.10 1.46 15.97
CA SER A 119 14.56 1.61 15.91
C SER A 119 15.27 0.74 14.87
N GLY A 120 14.64 -0.35 14.42
CA GLY A 120 15.17 -1.23 13.37
C GLY A 120 14.51 -1.03 12.00
N PHE A 121 13.65 -0.03 11.82
CA PHE A 121 12.86 0.17 10.61
C PHE A 121 13.02 1.57 10.04
N ASP A 122 13.02 1.64 8.73
CA ASP A 122 12.89 2.87 7.95
C ASP A 122 12.10 2.52 6.66
N PHE A 123 11.66 3.52 5.91
CA PHE A 123 10.99 3.35 4.63
C PHE A 123 11.77 4.01 3.50
N PHE A 124 11.58 3.47 2.31
CA PHE A 124 12.05 4.03 1.05
C PHE A 124 11.03 3.69 -0.03
N TYR A 125 11.01 4.48 -1.09
CA TYR A 125 10.13 4.23 -2.23
C TYR A 125 10.67 3.12 -3.12
N LEU A 126 9.77 2.33 -3.71
CA LEU A 126 10.14 1.24 -4.63
C LEU A 126 11.14 1.80 -5.66
N PRO A 127 12.36 1.25 -5.74
CA PRO A 127 13.39 1.78 -6.61
C PRO A 127 12.99 1.73 -8.08
N ALA A 128 13.67 2.55 -8.88
CA ALA A 128 13.51 2.57 -10.33
C ALA A 128 13.64 1.16 -10.94
N LEU A 129 12.68 0.78 -11.79
CA LEU A 129 12.71 -0.52 -12.50
C LEU A 129 13.86 -0.63 -13.50
N THR A 130 14.31 0.51 -14.03
CA THR A 130 15.35 0.61 -15.04
C THR A 130 16.44 1.59 -14.60
N GLN A 131 17.66 1.37 -15.08
CA GLN A 131 18.76 2.29 -14.82
C GLN A 131 18.43 3.68 -15.38
N GLY A 132 18.54 4.71 -14.54
CA GLY A 132 18.17 6.08 -14.89
C GLY A 132 16.67 6.39 -14.78
N GLY A 133 15.84 5.41 -14.42
CA GLY A 133 14.44 5.61 -14.09
C GLY A 133 14.23 6.34 -12.75
N LYS A 134 12.97 6.63 -12.42
CA LYS A 134 12.58 7.25 -11.15
C LYS A 134 12.05 6.19 -10.20
N SER A 135 12.36 6.32 -8.91
CA SER A 135 11.66 5.57 -7.86
C SER A 135 10.16 5.89 -7.90
N SER A 136 9.35 4.99 -7.35
CA SER A 136 7.91 5.21 -7.20
C SER A 136 7.62 6.54 -6.51
N PRO A 137 6.61 7.30 -6.94
CA PRO A 137 6.02 8.30 -6.05
C PRO A 137 5.40 7.60 -4.84
N PRO A 138 5.08 8.33 -3.75
CA PRO A 138 4.26 7.79 -2.68
C PRO A 138 2.92 7.32 -3.26
N VAL A 139 2.44 6.16 -2.82
CA VAL A 139 1.10 5.67 -3.12
C VAL A 139 0.32 5.71 -1.82
N GLY A 140 -0.85 6.35 -1.84
CA GLY A 140 -1.63 6.58 -0.64
C GLY A 140 -2.90 7.36 -0.92
N GLY A 141 -3.51 7.87 0.13
CA GLY A 141 -4.73 8.66 0.04
C GLY A 141 -5.60 8.47 1.26
N VAL A 142 -6.87 8.89 1.14
CA VAL A 142 -7.86 8.71 2.20
C VAL A 142 -8.12 7.21 2.37
N ASP A 143 -7.82 6.70 3.57
CA ASP A 143 -8.13 5.32 3.93
C ASP A 143 -9.55 5.19 4.49
N ILE A 144 -9.85 5.99 5.52
CA ILE A 144 -11.14 5.95 6.21
C ILE A 144 -11.98 7.17 5.86
N GLY A 145 -13.15 6.93 5.27
CA GLY A 145 -14.18 7.93 5.04
C GLY A 145 -15.41 7.66 5.91
N TYR A 146 -15.85 8.66 6.68
CA TYR A 146 -17.05 8.55 7.49
C TYR A 146 -18.25 9.20 6.80
N GLY A 147 -19.41 8.55 6.88
CA GLY A 147 -20.67 9.06 6.36
C GLY A 147 -21.84 8.74 7.30
N LEU A 148 -22.86 9.60 7.29
CA LEU A 148 -24.10 9.36 8.02
C LEU A 148 -25.17 8.81 7.08
N THR A 149 -25.96 7.87 7.59
CA THR A 149 -27.21 7.47 6.92
C THR A 149 -28.19 8.65 6.86
N LYS A 150 -29.20 8.57 5.98
CA LYS A 150 -30.25 9.60 5.89
C LYS A 150 -30.94 9.87 7.24
N ASN A 151 -31.10 8.84 8.07
CA ASN A 151 -31.69 8.99 9.40
C ASN A 151 -30.69 9.60 10.39
N GLY A 152 -29.44 9.15 10.37
CA GLY A 152 -28.38 9.72 11.20
C GLY A 152 -28.17 11.21 10.95
N ALA A 153 -28.25 11.64 9.68
CA ALA A 153 -28.11 13.05 9.30
C ALA A 153 -29.21 13.97 9.87
N ARG A 154 -30.34 13.43 10.33
CA ARG A 154 -31.41 14.19 11.02
C ARG A 154 -31.13 14.37 12.53
N ASN A 155 -30.17 13.65 13.07
CA ASN A 155 -29.78 13.75 14.47
C ASN A 155 -28.56 14.69 14.62
N PRO A 156 -28.70 15.87 15.26
CA PRO A 156 -27.57 16.79 15.44
C PRO A 156 -26.42 16.18 16.27
N GLU A 157 -26.70 15.23 17.17
CA GLU A 157 -25.64 14.55 17.94
C GLU A 157 -24.78 13.64 17.07
N ALA A 158 -25.35 13.04 16.01
CA ALA A 158 -24.59 12.24 15.06
C ALA A 158 -23.58 13.09 14.28
N TRP A 159 -23.94 14.34 13.95
CA TRP A 159 -23.02 15.29 13.33
C TRP A 159 -21.90 15.72 14.27
N LYS A 160 -22.19 15.94 15.56
CA LYS A 160 -21.16 16.25 16.57
C LYS A 160 -20.17 15.10 16.72
N PHE A 161 -20.66 13.86 16.78
CA PHE A 161 -19.81 12.67 16.82
C PHE A 161 -18.96 12.53 15.56
N LEU A 162 -19.56 12.69 14.37
CA LEU A 162 -18.79 12.68 13.12
C LEU A 162 -17.70 13.76 13.11
N ALA A 163 -18.01 14.96 13.60
CA ALA A 163 -17.05 16.05 13.70
C ALA A 163 -15.89 15.74 14.67
N SER A 164 -16.14 15.01 15.76
CA SER A 164 -15.06 14.63 16.69
C SER A 164 -14.11 13.58 16.10
N LEU A 165 -14.61 12.68 15.24
CA LEU A 165 -13.80 11.67 14.53
C LEU A 165 -12.85 12.28 13.49
N VAL A 166 -13.19 13.44 12.91
CA VAL A 166 -12.41 14.02 11.81
C VAL A 166 -11.62 15.28 12.20
N ARG A 167 -11.92 15.90 13.34
CA ARG A 167 -11.24 17.13 13.79
C ARG A 167 -11.38 17.42 15.29
N GLY A 168 -11.49 16.39 16.12
CA GLY A 168 -11.63 16.55 17.57
C GLY A 168 -10.92 15.46 18.35
N ASP A 169 -11.33 15.29 19.61
CA ASP A 169 -10.64 14.38 20.55
C ASP A 169 -10.59 12.94 20.06
N ALA A 170 -11.61 12.47 19.33
CA ALA A 170 -11.62 11.11 18.80
C ALA A 170 -10.58 10.92 17.68
N LEU A 171 -10.40 11.91 16.80
CA LEU A 171 -9.27 11.94 15.87
C LEU A 171 -7.94 11.90 16.65
N GLN A 172 -7.79 12.72 17.68
CA GLN A 172 -6.54 12.79 18.44
C GLN A 172 -6.19 11.44 19.08
N GLN A 173 -7.18 10.71 19.62
CA GLN A 173 -6.94 9.37 20.15
C GLN A 173 -6.48 8.40 19.05
N ALA A 174 -7.13 8.40 17.89
CA ALA A 174 -6.72 7.55 16.77
C ALA A 174 -5.29 7.86 16.28
N LEU A 175 -4.90 9.13 16.23
CA LEU A 175 -3.54 9.53 15.83
C LEU A 175 -2.47 9.09 16.83
N ASN A 176 -2.80 8.99 18.12
CA ASN A 176 -1.86 8.55 19.15
C ASN A 176 -1.44 7.08 18.98
N ASP A 177 -2.26 6.28 18.30
CA ASP A 177 -1.97 4.88 17.96
C ASP A 177 -0.98 4.75 16.78
N LEU A 178 -0.68 5.85 16.07
CA LEU A 178 0.23 5.92 14.91
C LEU A 178 -0.17 5.05 13.70
N ASN A 179 -1.42 4.57 13.66
CA ASN A 179 -1.97 3.85 12.52
C ASN A 179 -2.23 4.78 11.33
N ASP A 180 -2.81 5.95 11.60
CA ASP A 180 -3.31 6.85 10.58
C ASP A 180 -2.58 8.20 10.55
N LEU A 181 -2.67 8.86 9.39
CA LEU A 181 -2.24 10.24 9.19
C LEU A 181 -3.49 11.15 9.13
N PRO A 182 -3.44 12.37 9.68
CA PRO A 182 -4.57 13.27 9.69
C PRO A 182 -4.89 13.78 8.29
N SER A 183 -6.18 13.82 7.95
CA SER A 183 -6.66 14.46 6.72
C SER A 183 -6.72 16.00 6.82
N PHE A 184 -6.64 16.55 8.04
CA PHE A 184 -6.66 17.99 8.30
C PHE A 184 -5.34 18.44 8.93
N SER A 185 -4.88 19.64 8.58
CA SER A 185 -3.71 20.24 9.22
C SER A 185 -3.97 20.59 10.70
N GLY A 186 -2.89 20.71 11.47
CA GLY A 186 -2.95 21.12 12.87
C GLY A 186 -3.18 19.98 13.88
N PHE A 187 -3.17 18.73 13.42
CA PHE A 187 -3.20 17.54 14.26
C PHE A 187 -1.88 16.80 14.15
N GLU A 188 -1.30 16.41 15.28
CA GLU A 188 -0.12 15.54 15.36
C GLU A 188 -0.35 14.50 16.47
N PRO A 189 0.28 13.32 16.40
CA PRO A 189 0.27 12.36 17.48
C PRO A 189 0.83 12.98 18.77
N ALA A 190 0.16 12.70 19.89
CA ALA A 190 0.56 13.14 21.21
C ALA A 190 1.13 11.98 22.04
N GLY A 191 1.64 12.31 23.24
CA GLY A 191 2.20 11.35 24.18
C GLY A 191 3.68 11.04 23.92
N GLU A 192 4.10 9.82 24.25
CA GLU A 192 5.50 9.40 24.08
C GLU A 192 5.79 9.10 22.60
N ILE A 193 6.33 10.11 21.91
CA ILE A 193 6.82 10.04 20.54
C ILE A 193 8.34 10.24 20.57
N THR A 194 9.08 9.21 20.16
CA THR A 194 10.54 9.31 20.09
C THR A 194 10.98 10.11 18.86
N PRO A 195 12.23 10.65 18.86
CA PRO A 195 12.75 11.37 17.70
C PRO A 195 12.70 10.55 16.39
N ASN A 196 12.94 9.24 16.47
CA ASN A 196 12.88 8.36 15.31
C ASN A 196 11.45 8.25 14.74
N ILE A 197 10.46 8.02 15.60
CA ILE A 197 9.05 7.99 15.18
C ILE A 197 8.64 9.35 14.61
N LYS A 198 8.99 10.46 15.27
CA LYS A 198 8.66 11.82 14.78
C LYS A 198 9.23 12.06 13.40
N GLN A 199 10.49 11.68 13.17
CA GLN A 199 11.13 11.83 11.87
C GLN A 199 10.44 10.99 10.78
N MET A 200 10.10 9.73 11.08
CA MET A 200 9.36 8.88 10.14
C MET A 200 8.00 9.49 9.80
N TYR A 201 7.26 9.90 10.82
CA TYR A 201 5.94 10.51 10.71
C TYR A 201 5.97 11.77 9.86
N ASP A 202 6.91 12.68 10.13
CA ASP A 202 7.03 13.96 9.42
C ASP A 202 7.33 13.76 7.92
N ARG A 203 8.10 12.73 7.56
CA ARG A 203 8.31 12.39 6.14
C ARG A 203 7.02 11.90 5.48
N PHE A 204 6.23 11.06 6.15
CA PHE A 204 4.92 10.65 5.61
C PHE A 204 3.98 11.85 5.42
N ILE A 205 3.91 12.78 6.38
CA ILE A 205 3.11 14.00 6.27
C ILE A 205 3.60 14.88 5.10
N ALA A 206 4.91 15.02 4.92
CA ALA A 206 5.49 15.80 3.82
C ALA A 206 5.27 15.17 2.43
N ASP A 207 5.12 13.85 2.37
CA ASP A 207 4.88 13.10 1.14
C ASP A 207 3.39 12.99 0.78
N LEU A 208 2.49 13.01 1.77
CA LEU A 208 1.05 12.82 1.59
C LEU A 208 0.41 13.73 0.51
N PRO A 209 0.72 15.05 0.42
CA PRO A 209 0.15 15.91 -0.63
C PRO A 209 0.57 15.56 -2.06
N ARG A 210 1.58 14.71 -2.24
CA ARG A 210 2.12 14.26 -3.52
C ARG A 210 1.89 12.76 -3.76
N ALA A 211 1.08 12.12 -2.92
CA ALA A 211 0.78 10.71 -3.07
C ALA A 211 -0.15 10.47 -4.25
N GLU A 212 0.17 9.46 -5.06
CA GLU A 212 -0.71 8.92 -6.08
C GLU A 212 -1.80 8.06 -5.43
N ASN A 213 -2.99 8.08 -6.03
CA ASN A 213 -4.15 7.39 -5.51
C ASN A 213 -3.92 5.87 -5.34
N GLN A 214 -4.30 5.35 -4.17
CA GLN A 214 -4.21 3.92 -3.84
C GLN A 214 -5.52 3.14 -4.05
N ARG A 215 -6.61 3.79 -4.48
CA ARG A 215 -7.96 3.19 -4.50
C ARG A 215 -8.59 3.15 -5.89
N PHE A 216 -9.33 2.10 -6.17
CA PHE A 216 -10.18 2.01 -7.36
C PHE A 216 -11.59 2.50 -7.06
N ALA A 217 -12.13 3.35 -7.92
CA ALA A 217 -13.46 3.94 -7.74
C ALA A 217 -14.59 2.91 -7.97
N ILE A 218 -14.34 1.91 -8.82
CA ILE A 218 -15.30 0.87 -9.18
C ILE A 218 -14.79 -0.48 -8.66
N PRO A 219 -15.49 -1.12 -7.69
CA PRO A 219 -15.05 -2.39 -7.10
C PRO A 219 -14.78 -3.49 -8.13
N ALA A 220 -15.59 -3.60 -9.18
CA ALA A 220 -15.38 -4.60 -10.23
C ALA A 220 -14.05 -4.44 -10.97
N ILE A 221 -13.52 -3.21 -11.10
CA ILE A 221 -12.20 -2.97 -11.71
C ILE A 221 -11.08 -3.41 -10.75
N ALA A 222 -11.22 -3.15 -9.45
CA ALA A 222 -10.30 -3.63 -8.42
C ALA A 222 -10.22 -5.16 -8.41
N ASP A 223 -11.38 -5.83 -8.35
CA ASP A 223 -11.48 -7.29 -8.39
C ASP A 223 -10.85 -7.87 -9.66
N ALA A 224 -11.02 -7.19 -10.81
CA ALA A 224 -10.41 -7.60 -12.07
C ALA A 224 -8.88 -7.47 -12.03
N LEU A 225 -8.35 -6.40 -11.42
CA LEU A 225 -6.92 -6.21 -11.24
C LEU A 225 -6.34 -7.27 -10.29
N ASP A 226 -6.97 -7.54 -9.15
CA ASP A 226 -6.54 -8.56 -8.20
C ASP A 226 -6.41 -9.95 -8.88
N ASN A 227 -7.44 -10.34 -9.63
CA ASN A 227 -7.44 -11.61 -10.37
C ASN A 227 -6.36 -11.64 -11.46
N ALA A 228 -6.15 -10.52 -12.16
CA ALA A 228 -5.10 -10.39 -13.17
C ALA A 228 -3.70 -10.52 -12.55
N LEU A 229 -3.44 -9.83 -11.44
CA LEU A 229 -2.16 -9.88 -10.73
C LEU A 229 -1.84 -11.30 -10.24
N ALA A 230 -2.83 -11.99 -9.66
CA ALA A 230 -2.69 -13.38 -9.24
C ALA A 230 -2.45 -14.35 -10.42
N GLY A 231 -3.19 -14.17 -11.53
CA GLY A 231 -3.04 -14.97 -12.74
C GLY A 231 -1.65 -14.81 -13.39
N VAL A 232 -1.15 -13.58 -13.46
CA VAL A 232 0.18 -13.28 -13.99
C VAL A 232 1.28 -13.79 -13.06
N ALA A 233 1.15 -13.58 -11.75
CA ALA A 233 2.15 -14.05 -10.78
C ALA A 233 2.25 -15.59 -10.73
N SER A 234 1.14 -16.31 -10.95
CA SER A 234 1.13 -17.77 -11.09
C SER A 234 1.57 -18.28 -12.47
N GLY A 235 1.73 -17.39 -13.46
CA GLY A 235 2.05 -17.75 -14.84
C GLY A 235 0.90 -18.42 -15.59
N THR A 236 -0.32 -18.38 -15.05
CA THR A 236 -1.51 -18.98 -15.69
C THR A 236 -2.11 -18.11 -16.80
N VAL A 237 -1.76 -16.82 -16.82
CA VAL A 237 -2.22 -15.84 -17.82
C VAL A 237 -1.03 -14.95 -18.21
N SER A 238 -0.92 -14.55 -19.48
CA SER A 238 0.10 -13.57 -19.89
C SER A 238 -0.25 -12.15 -19.40
N PRO A 239 0.74 -11.26 -19.26
CA PRO A 239 0.50 -9.85 -18.94
C PRO A 239 -0.53 -9.19 -19.86
N GLU A 240 -0.44 -9.41 -21.18
CA GLU A 240 -1.32 -8.82 -22.18
C GLU A 240 -2.75 -9.34 -22.06
N GLU A 241 -2.92 -10.65 -21.88
CA GLU A 241 -4.24 -11.24 -21.72
C GLU A 241 -4.90 -10.79 -20.42
N ALA A 242 -4.13 -10.71 -19.33
CA ALA A 242 -4.62 -10.25 -18.03
C ALA A 242 -5.11 -8.79 -18.12
N LEU A 243 -4.33 -7.89 -18.74
CA LEU A 243 -4.73 -6.50 -18.94
C LEU A 243 -5.93 -6.36 -19.88
N LYS A 244 -6.04 -7.23 -20.90
CA LYS A 244 -7.25 -7.27 -21.74
C LYS A 244 -8.50 -7.61 -20.92
N ARG A 245 -8.42 -8.55 -19.97
CA ARG A 245 -9.55 -8.87 -19.09
C ARG A 245 -9.97 -7.68 -18.22
N ILE A 246 -9.01 -6.90 -17.71
CA ILE A 246 -9.32 -5.66 -16.97
C ILE A 246 -9.95 -4.61 -17.89
N GLN A 247 -9.48 -4.49 -19.14
CA GLN A 247 -10.10 -3.61 -20.13
C GLN A 247 -11.57 -3.95 -20.37
N ASP A 248 -11.88 -5.23 -20.61
CA ASP A 248 -13.25 -5.68 -20.88
C ASP A 248 -14.19 -5.36 -19.70
N VAL A 249 -13.70 -5.48 -18.46
CA VAL A 249 -14.44 -5.10 -17.25
C VAL A 249 -14.62 -3.59 -17.13
N THR A 250 -13.57 -2.82 -17.42
CA THR A 250 -13.61 -1.35 -17.39
C THR A 250 -14.60 -0.81 -18.41
N ASP A 251 -14.57 -1.31 -19.65
CA ASP A 251 -15.50 -0.93 -20.71
C ASP A 251 -16.95 -1.25 -20.37
N LYS A 252 -17.19 -2.31 -19.59
CA LYS A 252 -18.53 -2.65 -19.11
C LYS A 252 -18.98 -1.73 -17.98
N ALA A 253 -18.06 -1.36 -17.08
CA ALA A 253 -18.36 -0.57 -15.89
C ALA A 253 -18.57 0.92 -16.19
N LEU A 254 -17.96 1.44 -17.26
CA LEU A 254 -18.07 2.85 -17.67
C LEU A 254 -19.23 3.14 -18.64
N LYS A 255 -20.04 2.14 -18.97
CA LYS A 255 -21.29 2.28 -19.74
C LYS A 255 -22.45 2.67 -18.83
#